data_AF-A0A927PNH4-F1
#
_entry.id   AF-A0A927PNH4-F1
#
_cell.length_a   1.000
_cell.length_b   1.000
_cell.length_c   1.000
_cell.angle_alpha   90.00
_cell.angle_beta   90.00
_cell.angle_gamma   90.00
#
_symmetry.space_group_name_H-M   'P 1'
#
loop_
_entity.id
_entity.type
_entity.pdbx_description
1 polymer ?
#
loop_
_entity_poly.entity_id
_entity_poly.type
_entity_poly.pdbx_seq_one_letter_code
_entity_poly.pdbx_strand_id
1 'polypeptide(L)'
;MRIDNVAAVLRQALITAMAAKPTGGFRAEAEPAHTTPPPATVPIAPPTTSVAMLVAMAANDPVVEQRRKLAAEADRGLSLLERLHRDLATGEPTPERLEEMAAWVEGFTPPDDPALGPVAREIELRVRVELAKHDLRA
;
A
#
# COMPACT_ATOMS: atom_id res chain seq x y z
N MET A 1 8.62 -5.37 -26.31
CA MET A 1 7.56 -6.39 -26.38
C MET A 1 6.34 -5.81 -25.66
N ARG A 2 5.31 -5.38 -26.41
CA ARG A 2 4.12 -4.67 -25.89
C ARG A 2 3.02 -5.70 -25.64
N ILE A 3 2.47 -5.75 -24.43
CA ILE A 3 1.50 -6.79 -24.02
C ILE A 3 0.08 -6.23 -24.20
N ASP A 4 -0.48 -6.40 -25.38
CA ASP A 4 -1.82 -5.91 -25.74
C ASP A 4 -2.97 -6.77 -25.16
N ASN A 5 -2.66 -7.79 -24.35
CA ASN A 5 -3.64 -8.81 -23.93
C ASN A 5 -4.27 -8.58 -22.54
N VAL A 6 -3.83 -7.57 -21.79
CA VAL A 6 -4.34 -7.30 -20.43
C VAL A 6 -5.80 -6.81 -20.46
N ALA A 7 -6.17 -6.03 -21.48
CA ALA A 7 -7.52 -5.48 -21.63
C ALA A 7 -8.59 -6.54 -21.98
N ALA A 8 -8.19 -7.71 -22.51
CA ALA A 8 -9.11 -8.80 -22.81
C ALA A 8 -9.42 -9.63 -21.56
N VAL A 9 -8.40 -9.93 -20.74
CA VAL A 9 -8.55 -10.67 -19.49
C VAL A 9 -9.44 -9.92 -18.50
N LEU A 10 -9.28 -8.59 -18.40
CA LEU A 10 -10.08 -7.77 -17.50
C LEU A 10 -11.58 -7.75 -17.87
N ARG A 11 -11.89 -7.78 -19.17
CA ARG A 11 -13.27 -7.81 -19.68
C ARG A 11 -13.95 -9.15 -19.41
N GLN A 12 -13.23 -10.26 -19.51
CA GLN A 12 -13.76 -11.59 -19.24
C GLN A 12 -14.10 -11.79 -17.75
N ALA A 13 -13.27 -11.23 -16.85
CA ALA A 13 -13.50 -11.30 -15.40
C ALA A 13 -14.76 -10.53 -14.97
N LEU A 14 -15.03 -9.37 -15.59
CA LEU A 14 -16.22 -8.56 -15.30
C LEU A 14 -17.52 -9.23 -15.75
N ILE A 15 -17.53 -9.93 -16.89
CA ILE A 15 -18.72 -10.64 -17.38
C ILE A 15 -19.08 -11.82 -16.46
N THR A 16 -18.08 -12.49 -15.90
CA THR A 16 -18.29 -13.66 -15.01
C THR A 16 -18.84 -13.22 -13.64
N ALA A 17 -18.41 -12.07 -13.13
CA ALA A 17 -18.89 -11.52 -11.86
C ALA A 17 -20.37 -11.06 -11.92
N MET A 18 -20.88 -10.69 -13.10
CA MET A 18 -22.27 -10.27 -13.27
C MET A 18 -23.26 -11.42 -13.48
N ALA A 19 -22.79 -12.65 -13.70
CA ALA A 19 -23.64 -13.83 -13.94
C ALA A 19 -23.99 -14.62 -12.66
N ALA A 20 -23.37 -14.31 -11.52
CA ALA A 20 -23.63 -15.01 -10.26
C ALA A 20 -24.89 -14.48 -9.57
N LYS A 21 -26.06 -15.05 -9.88
CA LYS A 21 -27.26 -14.92 -9.05
C LYS A 21 -27.19 -15.93 -7.89
N PRO A 22 -27.31 -15.50 -6.61
CA PRO A 22 -27.40 -16.43 -5.50
C PRO A 22 -28.79 -17.07 -5.47
N THR A 23 -28.90 -18.32 -5.90
CA THR A 23 -30.04 -19.19 -5.60
C THR A 23 -29.86 -19.79 -4.20
N GLY A 24 -30.17 -19.01 -3.17
CA GLY A 24 -30.30 -19.49 -1.79
C GLY A 24 -31.77 -19.79 -1.48
N GLY A 25 -32.20 -21.03 -1.69
CA GLY A 25 -33.52 -21.51 -1.25
C GLY A 25 -33.41 -22.09 0.16
N PHE A 26 -34.02 -21.44 1.15
CA PHE A 26 -34.28 -22.03 2.46
C PHE A 26 -35.70 -22.59 2.46
N ARG A 27 -35.82 -23.92 2.60
CA ARG A 27 -37.10 -24.63 2.71
C ARG A 27 -37.42 -24.78 4.19
N ALA A 28 -38.42 -24.05 4.68
CA ALA A 28 -39.02 -24.26 5.99
C ALA A 28 -40.30 -25.10 5.85
N GLU A 29 -40.38 -26.14 6.66
CA GLU A 29 -41.49 -27.06 6.83
C GLU A 29 -42.73 -26.35 7.38
N ALA A 30 -43.92 -26.75 6.95
CA ALA A 30 -45.18 -26.07 7.23
C ALA A 30 -46.07 -26.87 8.20
N GLU A 31 -46.55 -26.23 9.27
CA GLU A 31 -47.80 -26.53 10.00
C GLU A 31 -48.10 -25.46 11.07
N PRO A 32 -49.35 -25.33 11.60
CA PRO A 32 -50.58 -24.89 10.96
C PRO A 32 -50.99 -23.46 11.37
N ALA A 33 -52.08 -22.99 10.77
CA ALA A 33 -52.54 -21.60 10.72
C ALA A 33 -52.87 -20.96 12.08
N HIS A 34 -52.10 -19.91 12.41
CA HIS A 34 -52.55 -18.80 13.24
C HIS A 34 -52.71 -17.56 12.33
N THR A 35 -53.91 -16.98 12.30
CA THR A 35 -54.23 -15.77 11.54
C THR A 35 -53.60 -14.55 12.23
N THR A 36 -52.31 -14.35 12.00
CA THR A 36 -51.57 -13.15 12.41
C THR A 36 -51.78 -12.05 11.35
N PRO A 37 -52.06 -10.79 11.73
CA PRO A 37 -52.17 -9.69 10.77
C PRO A 37 -50.88 -9.57 9.94
N PRO A 38 -50.96 -9.14 8.67
CA PRO A 38 -49.83 -9.16 7.75
C PRO A 38 -48.66 -8.34 8.31
N PRO A 39 -47.42 -8.85 8.26
CA PRO A 39 -46.26 -8.03 8.61
C PRO A 39 -46.19 -6.87 7.62
N ALA A 40 -46.11 -5.64 8.15
CA ALA A 40 -45.83 -4.47 7.35
C ALA A 40 -44.47 -4.65 6.67
N THR A 41 -44.47 -4.76 5.34
CA THR A 41 -43.26 -4.80 4.53
C THR A 41 -42.55 -3.46 4.68
N VAL A 42 -41.58 -3.40 5.59
CA VAL A 42 -40.70 -2.23 5.69
C VAL A 42 -39.87 -2.19 4.40
N PRO A 43 -39.86 -1.09 3.63
CA PRO A 43 -39.03 -1.02 2.45
C PRO A 43 -37.57 -1.06 2.90
N ILE A 44 -36.87 -2.15 2.57
CA ILE A 44 -35.41 -2.20 2.68
C ILE A 44 -34.90 -1.30 1.55
N ALA A 45 -34.61 -0.04 1.87
CA ALA A 45 -33.98 0.87 0.93
C ALA A 45 -32.60 0.29 0.57
N PRO A 46 -32.23 0.21 -0.73
CA PRO A 46 -30.89 -0.18 -1.11
C PRO A 46 -29.90 0.82 -0.51
N PRO A 47 -28.71 0.39 -0.07
CA PRO A 47 -27.71 1.32 0.44
C PRO A 47 -27.38 2.32 -0.66
N THR A 48 -27.74 3.59 -0.45
CA THR A 48 -27.37 4.70 -1.34
C THR A 48 -25.92 5.07 -1.07
N THR A 49 -25.00 4.16 -1.38
CA THR A 49 -23.57 4.47 -1.36
C THR A 49 -23.31 5.43 -2.52
N SER A 50 -23.09 6.70 -2.19
CA SER A 50 -22.82 7.71 -3.21
C SER A 50 -21.43 7.51 -3.81
N VAL A 51 -21.25 7.92 -5.07
CA VAL A 51 -19.93 7.93 -5.71
C VAL A 51 -18.94 8.75 -4.89
N ALA A 52 -19.39 9.85 -4.29
CA ALA A 52 -18.57 10.67 -3.39
C ALA A 52 -18.05 9.87 -2.17
N MET A 53 -18.86 8.98 -1.60
CA MET A 53 -18.46 8.09 -0.51
C MET A 53 -17.40 7.09 -0.97
N LEU A 54 -17.56 6.49 -2.15
CA LEU A 54 -16.57 5.57 -2.71
C LEU A 54 -15.25 6.25 -3.03
N VAL A 55 -15.28 7.47 -3.55
CA VAL A 55 -14.09 8.30 -3.78
C VAL A 55 -13.41 8.66 -2.46
N ALA A 56 -14.18 9.05 -1.43
CA ALA A 56 -13.63 9.35 -0.12
C ALA A 56 -12.97 8.12 0.53
N MET A 57 -13.54 6.93 0.37
CA MET A 57 -12.96 5.68 0.85
C MET A 57 -11.67 5.31 0.09
N ALA A 58 -11.66 5.46 -1.25
CA ALA A 58 -10.47 5.21 -2.06
C ALA A 58 -9.34 6.21 -1.77
N ALA A 59 -9.68 7.46 -1.43
CA ALA A 59 -8.71 8.46 -1.02
C ALA A 59 -8.06 8.15 0.34
N ASN A 60 -8.67 7.29 1.16
CA ASN A 60 -8.17 6.90 2.48
C ASN A 60 -7.71 5.43 2.52
N ASP A 61 -7.15 4.93 1.42
CA ASP A 61 -6.62 3.57 1.35
C ASP A 61 -5.37 3.43 2.24
N PRO A 62 -5.45 2.64 3.34
CA PRO A 62 -4.33 2.48 4.26
C PRO A 62 -3.10 1.83 3.61
N VAL A 63 -3.28 1.04 2.55
CA VAL A 63 -2.18 0.40 1.83
C VAL A 63 -1.38 1.44 1.05
N VAL A 64 -2.05 2.38 0.40
CA VAL A 64 -1.41 3.46 -0.35
C VAL A 64 -0.63 4.37 0.60
N GLU A 65 -1.25 4.74 1.73
CA GLU A 65 -0.59 5.57 2.74
C GLU A 65 0.62 4.86 3.37
N GLN A 66 0.53 3.55 3.63
CA GLN A 66 1.67 2.77 4.13
C GLN A 66 2.81 2.73 3.11
N ARG A 67 2.52 2.45 1.84
CA ARG A 67 3.54 2.47 0.77
C ARG A 67 4.18 3.85 0.64
N ARG A 68 3.41 4.93 0.76
CA ARG A 68 3.92 6.30 0.73
C ARG A 68 4.88 6.58 1.89
N LYS A 69 4.56 6.15 3.10
CA LYS A 69 5.45 6.30 4.27
C LYS A 69 6.75 5.54 4.08
N LEU A 70 6.68 4.30 3.59
CA LEU A 70 7.87 3.49 3.29
C LEU A 70 8.74 4.14 2.22
N ALA A 71 8.12 4.71 1.19
CA ALA A 71 8.84 5.45 0.15
C ALA A 71 9.51 6.72 0.71
N ALA A 72 8.83 7.46 1.58
CA ALA A 72 9.39 8.65 2.22
C ALA A 72 10.61 8.32 3.11
N GLU A 73 10.60 7.18 3.80
CA GLU A 73 11.76 6.77 4.60
C GLU A 73 12.96 6.38 3.72
N ALA A 74 12.73 5.71 2.59
CA ALA A 74 13.80 5.42 1.64
C ALA A 74 14.35 6.71 0.98
N ASP A 75 13.47 7.65 0.65
CA ASP A 75 13.83 8.97 0.10
C ASP A 75 14.66 9.80 1.08
N ARG A 76 14.40 9.66 2.39
CA ARG A 76 15.25 10.24 3.44
C ARG A 76 16.68 9.68 3.37
N GLY A 77 16.84 8.37 3.24
CA GLY A 77 18.16 7.74 3.06
C GLY A 77 18.89 8.26 1.82
N LEU A 78 18.18 8.40 0.70
CA LEU A 78 18.74 8.99 -0.52
C LEU A 78 19.16 10.45 -0.32
N SER A 79 18.32 11.25 0.35
CA SER A 79 18.63 12.64 0.68
C SER A 79 19.88 12.78 1.56
N LEU A 80 20.15 11.82 2.47
CA LEU A 80 21.38 11.80 3.26
C LEU A 80 22.61 11.56 2.40
N LEU A 81 22.53 10.61 1.45
CA LEU A 81 23.61 10.36 0.48
C LEU A 81 23.91 11.60 -0.37
N GLU A 82 22.89 12.31 -0.83
CA GLU A 82 23.08 13.54 -1.60
C GLU A 82 23.75 14.65 -0.78
N ARG A 83 23.36 14.79 0.50
CA ARG A 83 24.00 15.76 1.41
C ARG A 83 25.45 15.41 1.63
N LEU A 84 25.75 14.14 1.93
CA LEU A 84 27.12 13.66 2.06
C LEU A 84 27.94 13.96 0.80
N HIS A 85 27.37 13.71 -0.38
CA HIS A 85 28.05 13.99 -1.65
C HIS A 85 28.36 15.48 -1.82
N ARG A 86 27.45 16.38 -1.43
CA ARG A 86 27.69 17.83 -1.43
C ARG A 86 28.79 18.23 -0.45
N ASP A 87 28.77 17.67 0.76
CA ASP A 87 29.78 17.94 1.79
C ASP A 87 31.18 17.52 1.28
N LEU A 88 31.27 16.32 0.67
CA LEU A 88 32.49 15.81 0.03
C LEU A 88 32.97 16.67 -1.15
N ALA A 89 32.07 17.32 -1.88
CA ALA A 89 32.46 18.25 -2.94
C ALA A 89 33.11 19.53 -2.38
N THR A 90 32.84 19.88 -1.12
CA THR A 90 33.41 21.05 -0.44
C THR A 90 34.59 20.74 0.47
N GLY A 91 34.86 19.46 0.74
CA GLY A 91 35.95 19.02 1.62
C GLY A 91 35.61 17.70 2.31
N GLU A 92 35.73 17.69 3.63
CA GLU A 92 35.39 16.53 4.46
C GLU A 92 33.94 16.58 4.97
N PRO A 93 33.29 15.42 5.16
CA PRO A 93 31.95 15.36 5.73
C PRO A 93 31.99 15.69 7.22
N THR A 94 30.95 16.35 7.73
CA THR A 94 30.88 16.66 9.16
C THR A 94 30.56 15.40 9.97
N PRO A 95 31.06 15.27 11.22
CA PRO A 95 30.76 14.11 12.06
C PRO A 95 29.26 13.94 12.30
N GLU A 96 28.51 15.03 12.45
CA GLU A 96 27.06 15.00 12.64
C GLU A 96 26.33 14.40 11.43
N ARG A 97 26.85 14.61 10.21
CA ARG A 97 26.29 14.00 8.98
C ARG A 97 26.44 12.49 9.02
N LEU A 98 27.60 11.99 9.44
CA LEU A 98 27.89 10.57 9.52
C LEU A 98 27.08 9.90 10.63
N GLU A 99 26.90 10.56 11.77
CA GLU A 99 26.03 10.10 12.85
C GLU A 99 24.56 10.02 12.40
N GLU A 100 24.06 11.01 11.67
CA GLU A 100 22.70 11.00 11.11
C GLU A 100 22.49 9.82 10.15
N MET A 101 23.50 9.51 9.33
CA MET A 101 23.50 8.36 8.43
C MET A 101 23.52 7.02 9.17
N ALA A 102 24.34 6.90 10.22
CA ALA A 102 24.41 5.69 11.05
C ALA A 102 23.07 5.44 11.75
N ALA A 103 22.50 6.46 12.40
CA ALA A 103 21.21 6.37 13.07
C ALA A 103 20.07 6.01 12.10
N TRP A 104 20.12 6.50 10.86
CA TRP A 104 19.15 6.12 9.84
C TRP A 104 19.27 4.63 9.48
N VAL A 105 20.48 4.11 9.24
CA VAL A 105 20.69 2.68 8.92
C VAL A 105 20.23 1.77 10.05
N GLU A 106 20.53 2.12 11.31
CA GLU A 106 20.11 1.32 12.47
C GLU A 106 18.59 1.24 12.61
N GLY A 107 17.88 2.33 12.27
CA GLY A 107 16.42 2.39 12.32
C GLY A 107 15.71 1.93 11.05
N PHE A 108 16.43 1.73 9.95
CA PHE A 108 15.82 1.47 8.65
C PHE A 108 15.61 -0.03 8.44
N THR A 109 14.36 -0.42 8.19
CA THR A 109 14.02 -1.77 7.72
C THR A 109 13.51 -1.67 6.28
N PRO A 110 14.21 -2.30 5.31
CA PRO A 110 13.77 -2.29 3.93
C PRO A 110 12.39 -2.94 3.78
N PRO A 111 11.47 -2.35 3.01
CA PRO A 111 10.15 -2.93 2.78
C PRO A 111 10.21 -4.17 1.89
N ASP A 112 9.27 -5.10 2.09
CA ASP A 112 9.07 -6.29 1.24
C ASP A 112 8.33 -6.00 -0.06
N ASP A 113 8.01 -4.73 -0.32
CA ASP A 113 7.34 -4.31 -1.54
C ASP A 113 8.17 -4.67 -2.79
N PRO A 114 7.60 -5.32 -3.81
CA PRO A 114 8.37 -5.79 -4.96
C PRO A 114 8.94 -4.67 -5.83
N ALA A 115 8.34 -3.47 -5.81
CA ALA A 115 8.83 -2.32 -6.56
C ALA A 115 9.79 -1.46 -5.74
N LEU A 116 9.46 -1.16 -4.48
CA LEU A 116 10.24 -0.27 -3.62
C LEU A 116 11.38 -1.00 -2.89
N GLY A 117 11.17 -2.24 -2.47
CA GLY A 117 12.11 -3.01 -1.67
C GLY A 117 13.51 -3.16 -2.28
N PRO A 118 13.66 -3.48 -3.58
CA PRO A 118 14.97 -3.57 -4.21
C PRO A 118 15.75 -2.25 -4.14
N VAL A 119 15.09 -1.12 -4.43
CA VAL A 119 15.72 0.21 -4.42
C VAL A 119 16.06 0.64 -2.99
N ALA A 120 15.16 0.39 -2.04
CA ALA A 120 15.39 0.67 -0.63
C ALA A 120 16.62 -0.07 -0.07
N ARG A 121 16.80 -1.35 -0.43
CA ARG A 121 18.00 -2.14 -0.05
C ARG A 121 19.28 -1.61 -0.70
N GLU A 122 19.20 -1.12 -1.93
CA GLU A 122 20.36 -0.52 -2.61
C GLU A 122 20.78 0.79 -1.93
N ILE A 123 19.81 1.63 -1.55
CA ILE A 123 20.05 2.86 -0.79
C ILE A 123 20.69 2.51 0.57
N GLU A 124 20.12 1.58 1.33
CA GLU A 124 20.67 1.12 2.61
C GLU A 124 22.11 0.61 2.47
N LEU A 125 22.36 -0.26 1.48
CA LEU A 125 23.71 -0.77 1.20
C LEU A 125 24.67 0.37 0.89
N ARG A 126 24.24 1.36 0.09
CA ARG A 126 25.10 2.48 -0.26
C ARG A 126 25.43 3.33 0.96
N VAL A 127 24.46 3.59 1.83
CA VAL A 127 24.70 4.32 3.10
C VAL A 127 25.71 3.57 3.96
N ARG A 128 25.56 2.24 4.13
CA ARG A 128 26.54 1.42 4.87
C ARG A 128 27.94 1.47 4.26
N VAL A 129 28.04 1.41 2.93
CA VAL A 129 29.32 1.51 2.22
C VAL A 129 29.97 2.88 2.44
N GLU A 130 29.20 3.98 2.39
CA GLU A 130 29.76 5.30 2.66
C GLU A 130 30.25 5.41 4.11
N LEU A 131 29.47 4.93 5.10
CA LEU A 131 29.91 4.89 6.50
C LEU A 131 31.22 4.09 6.67
N ALA A 132 31.32 2.94 6.00
CA ALA A 132 32.51 2.10 6.06
C ALA A 132 33.76 2.77 5.47
N LYS A 133 33.63 3.66 4.47
CA LYS A 133 34.77 4.44 3.96
C LYS A 133 35.31 5.45 4.97
N HIS A 134 34.51 5.81 5.96
CA HIS A 134 34.87 6.71 7.05
C HIS A 134 35.16 5.96 8.36
N ASP A 135 35.47 4.66 8.27
CA ASP A 135 35.76 3.76 9.40
C ASP A 135 34.62 3.63 10.43
N LEU A 136 33.39 4.00 10.05
CA LEU A 136 32.20 3.84 10.87
C LEU A 136 31.43 2.57 10.50
N ARG A 137 30.86 1.91 11.51
CA ARG A 137 29.98 0.76 11.35
C ARG A 137 28.62 1.07 11.95
N ALA A 138 27.57 0.74 11.20
CA ALA A 138 26.17 0.81 11.59
C ALA A 138 25.50 -0.53 11.28
#